data_AF-A0A959RNC1-F1
#
_entry.id   AF-A0A959RNC1-F1
#
_cell.length_a   1.000
_cell.length_b   1.000
_cell.length_c   1.000
_cell.angle_alpha   90.00
_cell.angle_beta   90.00
_cell.angle_gamma   90.00
#
_symmetry.space_group_name_H-M   'P 1'
#
loop_
_entity.id
_entity.type
_entity.pdbx_description
1 polymer ?
#
loop_
_entity_poly.entity_id
_entity_poly.type
_entity_poly.pdbx_seq_one_letter_code
_entity_poly.pdbx_strand_id
1 'polypeptide(L)'
;MKNVIFISSILIILSACGHSAAKEAETKTPVRDSLLYPDEVHFKNIQQLTFGGDNAEAYWSYDGKYLVFQRTDAKEGIPCDQIFIGKVPEKKGEKFTYKMVSTGKGRTTCAYFMKDGKHFIYASTHLSGDDCPPLPDRKKHGNKYIWPLYKGYDIFMADLDGHIVKQLTHSDAYDAEGTLSPDGKKMIYTSTKDGDIDLYIMDLETGAEKRITNTLGYDGGAWFSPDGKKIIWRASRPKTPEEVKEYKDLLSENLVAPTEMEVFVANADGSDVRQVTHFGQANWAPSFMPDSKHIIFASNYEYKRGFPFNLYTINEDGSGIQKISRDKGFDAFPMFSPDGKKIVFSSNRN
;
A
#
# COMPACT_ATOMS: atom_id res chain seq x y z
N MET A 1 57.87 43.87 61.18
CA MET A 1 56.39 43.93 61.01
C MET A 1 56.07 45.32 60.48
N LYS A 2 55.50 45.36 59.28
CA LYS A 2 55.46 46.51 58.38
C LYS A 2 54.18 47.32 58.60
N ASN A 3 54.34 48.65 58.69
CA ASN A 3 53.34 49.66 58.42
C ASN A 3 54.09 50.82 57.76
N VAL A 4 53.68 51.24 56.56
CA VAL A 4 53.54 52.66 56.14
C VAL A 4 52.77 52.64 54.82
N ILE A 5 51.71 53.46 54.80
CA ILE A 5 50.82 53.76 53.68
C ILE A 5 51.53 54.72 52.72
N PHE A 6 51.47 54.47 51.42
CA PHE A 6 51.80 55.46 50.38
C PHE A 6 50.64 55.59 49.40
N ILE A 7 50.19 56.83 49.24
CA ILE A 7 49.22 57.30 48.24
C ILE A 7 49.95 57.39 46.90
N SER A 8 49.34 56.88 45.83
CA SER A 8 49.68 57.31 44.47
C SER A 8 48.47 57.23 43.56
N SER A 9 48.18 58.36 42.92
CA SER A 9 47.08 58.67 42.02
C SER A 9 47.21 57.91 40.70
N ILE A 10 46.12 57.34 40.18
CA ILE A 10 46.05 56.92 38.76
C ILE A 10 44.78 57.46 38.08
N LEU A 11 45.09 58.12 36.97
CA LEU A 11 44.36 58.81 35.92
C LEU A 11 43.05 58.15 35.45
N ILE A 12 42.01 58.98 35.27
CA ILE A 12 40.77 58.67 34.56
C ILE A 12 41.02 58.84 33.06
N ILE A 13 40.79 57.78 32.27
CA ILE A 13 40.65 57.86 30.81
C ILE A 13 39.21 57.43 30.48
N LEU A 14 38.38 58.40 30.11
CA LEU A 14 37.07 58.19 29.51
C LEU A 14 37.28 57.89 28.01
N SER A 15 36.92 56.68 27.58
CA SER A 15 36.71 56.37 26.17
C SER A 15 35.27 55.90 25.98
N ALA A 16 34.48 56.74 25.30
CA ALA A 16 33.15 56.41 24.83
C ALA A 16 33.27 55.73 23.46
N CYS A 17 32.82 54.48 23.35
CA CYS A 17 32.58 53.82 22.07
C CYS A 17 31.12 53.37 22.01
N GLY A 18 30.40 53.93 21.03
CA GLY A 18 28.99 53.65 20.76
C GLY A 18 28.76 52.22 20.30
N HIS A 19 27.71 51.61 20.83
CA HIS A 19 27.18 50.36 20.31
C HIS A 19 26.29 50.65 19.10
N SER A 20 26.80 50.34 17.91
CA SER A 20 25.97 50.10 16.74
C SER A 20 25.36 48.71 16.88
N ALA A 21 24.06 48.62 17.11
CA ALA A 21 23.34 47.35 17.09
C ALA A 21 23.18 46.89 15.64
N ALA A 22 24.03 45.96 15.21
CA ALA A 22 23.81 45.23 13.97
C ALA A 22 22.55 44.35 14.15
N LYS A 23 21.53 44.60 13.32
CA LYS A 23 20.41 43.66 13.16
C LYS A 23 20.94 42.41 12.49
N GLU A 24 21.11 41.33 13.25
CA GLU A 24 21.21 39.99 12.70
C GLU A 24 19.89 39.68 11.97
N ALA A 25 19.98 39.59 10.64
CA ALA A 25 18.92 38.99 9.86
C ALA A 25 18.91 37.49 10.18
N GLU A 26 17.89 37.04 10.89
CA GLU A 26 17.59 35.60 11.02
C GLU A 26 17.36 35.04 9.62
N THR A 27 18.40 34.43 9.05
CA THR A 27 18.26 33.48 7.96
C THR A 27 17.46 32.30 8.49
N LYS A 28 16.14 32.33 8.29
CA LYS A 28 15.29 31.15 8.44
C LYS A 28 15.84 30.07 7.52
N THR A 29 16.62 29.15 8.07
CA THR A 29 16.97 27.90 7.40
C THR A 29 15.65 27.27 6.96
N PRO A 30 15.45 27.00 5.66
CA PRO A 30 14.22 26.37 5.20
C PRO A 30 14.08 25.06 5.96
N VAL A 31 12.96 24.88 6.68
CA VAL A 31 12.64 23.63 7.35
C VAL A 31 12.62 22.56 6.27
N ARG A 32 13.68 21.76 6.23
CA ARG A 32 13.81 20.67 5.28
C ARG A 32 12.75 19.65 5.67
N ASP A 33 11.81 19.39 4.77
CA ASP A 33 10.85 18.31 4.94
C ASP A 33 11.64 17.01 5.08
N SER A 34 11.62 16.39 6.27
CA SER A 34 12.43 15.20 6.56
C SER A 34 11.97 13.97 5.78
N LEU A 35 10.77 14.01 5.19
CA LEU A 35 10.15 12.91 4.47
C LEU A 35 10.31 13.02 2.94
N LEU A 36 10.77 14.17 2.44
CA LEU A 36 10.97 14.43 1.00
C LEU A 36 12.46 14.42 0.65
N TYR A 37 12.87 13.50 -0.21
CA TYR A 37 14.26 13.40 -0.65
C TYR A 37 14.54 14.35 -1.83
N PRO A 38 15.75 14.95 -1.96
CA PRO A 38 16.06 15.94 -2.99
C PRO A 38 15.79 15.50 -4.44
N ASP A 39 15.95 14.20 -4.72
CA ASP A 39 15.80 13.64 -6.06
C ASP A 39 14.35 13.15 -6.35
N GLU A 40 13.42 13.31 -5.40
CA GLU A 40 11.98 12.99 -5.56
C GLU A 40 11.20 14.20 -6.09
N VAL A 41 11.41 14.52 -7.36
CA VAL A 41 10.87 15.75 -8.00
C VAL A 41 9.36 15.72 -8.28
N HIS A 42 8.70 14.58 -8.08
CA HIS A 42 7.27 14.39 -8.33
C HIS A 42 6.39 14.64 -7.08
N PHE A 43 7.00 14.69 -5.89
CA PHE A 43 6.30 14.97 -4.65
C PHE A 43 6.46 16.44 -4.25
N LYS A 44 5.41 17.00 -3.62
CA LYS A 44 5.42 18.40 -3.15
C LYS A 44 5.28 18.53 -1.64
N ASN A 45 4.33 17.80 -1.04
CA ASN A 45 4.01 17.90 0.38
C ASN A 45 3.78 16.48 0.93
N ILE A 46 4.80 15.87 1.53
CA ILE A 46 4.66 14.52 2.12
C ILE A 46 4.23 14.67 3.58
N GLN A 47 3.22 13.89 3.99
CA GLN A 47 2.73 13.87 5.36
C GLN A 47 2.51 12.41 5.78
N GLN A 48 3.14 12.02 6.89
CA GLN A 48 2.83 10.75 7.56
C GLN A 48 1.43 10.82 8.18
N LEU A 49 0.59 9.81 7.92
CA LEU A 49 -0.78 9.74 8.40
C LEU A 49 -0.92 8.87 9.65
N THR A 50 -0.23 7.73 9.71
CA THR A 50 -0.31 6.76 10.80
C THR A 50 1.00 6.66 11.56
N PHE A 51 0.92 6.27 12.84
CA PHE A 51 2.06 6.12 13.73
C PHE A 51 1.92 4.79 14.48
N GLY A 52 3.03 4.05 14.60
CA GLY A 52 3.02 2.70 15.17
C GLY A 52 2.27 1.68 14.30
N GLY A 53 2.41 0.40 14.68
CA GLY A 53 1.85 -0.72 13.95
C GLY A 53 2.40 -0.92 12.53
N ASP A 54 1.97 -2.00 11.92
CA ASP A 54 2.12 -2.27 10.49
C ASP A 54 0.85 -1.78 9.78
N ASN A 55 1.00 -0.85 8.82
CA ASN A 55 -0.13 -0.23 8.13
C ASN A 55 0.08 -0.35 6.62
N ALA A 56 -0.92 -0.85 5.89
CA ALA A 56 -0.82 -1.09 4.46
C ALA A 56 -2.12 -0.78 3.71
N GLU A 57 -2.03 -0.82 2.37
CA GLU A 57 -3.20 -0.87 1.48
C GLU A 57 -4.24 0.23 1.75
N ALA A 58 -3.78 1.48 1.75
CA ALA A 58 -4.66 2.62 1.92
C ALA A 58 -5.33 3.01 0.59
N TYR A 59 -6.66 3.07 0.58
CA TYR A 59 -7.43 3.36 -0.63
C TYR A 59 -8.45 4.48 -0.42
N TRP A 60 -8.57 5.34 -1.43
CA TRP A 60 -9.41 6.53 -1.39
C TRP A 60 -10.89 6.21 -1.55
N SER A 61 -11.74 6.92 -0.82
CA SER A 61 -13.16 7.05 -1.15
C SER A 61 -13.34 7.79 -2.47
N TYR A 62 -14.44 7.53 -3.18
CA TYR A 62 -14.73 8.17 -4.47
C TYR A 62 -14.87 9.70 -4.40
N ASP A 63 -15.19 10.27 -3.23
CA ASP A 63 -15.23 11.71 -3.00
C ASP A 63 -13.88 12.31 -2.56
N GLY A 64 -12.85 11.47 -2.40
CA GLY A 64 -11.50 11.87 -2.03
C GLY A 64 -11.34 12.35 -0.58
N LYS A 65 -12.31 12.09 0.31
CA LYS A 65 -12.28 12.59 1.71
C LYS A 65 -11.85 11.57 2.74
N TYR A 66 -11.91 10.28 2.42
CA TYR A 66 -11.62 9.20 3.35
C TYR A 66 -10.61 8.23 2.75
N LEU A 67 -9.88 7.56 3.64
CA LEU A 67 -9.05 6.41 3.34
C LEU A 67 -9.59 5.21 4.11
N VAL A 68 -9.66 4.06 3.45
CA VAL A 68 -9.78 2.75 4.09
C VAL A 68 -8.43 2.07 4.02
N PHE A 69 -7.98 1.43 5.09
CA PHE A 69 -6.65 0.82 5.16
C PHE A 69 -6.62 -0.33 6.17
N GLN A 70 -5.60 -1.19 6.07
CA GLN A 70 -5.37 -2.26 7.04
C GLN A 70 -4.30 -1.88 8.05
N ARG A 71 -4.47 -2.32 9.29
CA ARG A 71 -3.53 -2.11 10.40
C ARG A 71 -3.43 -3.35 11.28
N THR A 72 -2.20 -3.69 11.65
CA THR A 72 -1.84 -4.62 12.73
C THR A 72 -1.03 -3.85 13.78
N ASP A 73 -1.39 -3.99 15.06
CA ASP A 73 -0.57 -3.47 16.16
C ASP A 73 -0.84 -4.28 17.44
N ALA A 74 0.02 -5.27 17.69
CA ALA A 74 -0.10 -6.12 18.86
C ALA A 74 0.01 -5.34 20.19
N LYS A 75 0.67 -4.18 20.20
CA LYS A 75 0.78 -3.33 21.41
C LYS A 75 -0.54 -2.63 21.74
N GLU A 76 -1.39 -2.44 20.74
CA GLU A 76 -2.72 -1.86 20.87
C GLU A 76 -3.83 -2.94 20.89
N GLY A 77 -3.46 -4.23 21.03
CA GLY A 77 -4.42 -5.33 21.08
C GLY A 77 -5.00 -5.73 19.72
N ILE A 78 -4.30 -5.43 18.63
CA ILE A 78 -4.68 -5.80 17.25
C ILE A 78 -3.68 -6.85 16.73
N PRO A 79 -3.89 -8.15 17.04
CA PRO A 79 -2.89 -9.20 16.79
C PRO A 79 -2.70 -9.57 15.31
N CYS A 80 -3.63 -9.21 14.43
CA CYS A 80 -3.52 -9.36 12.98
C CYS A 80 -4.37 -8.30 12.28
N ASP A 81 -4.21 -8.20 10.95
CA ASP A 81 -4.74 -7.11 10.14
C ASP A 81 -6.25 -6.91 10.36
N GLN A 82 -6.62 -5.70 10.74
CA GLN A 82 -7.99 -5.20 10.83
C GLN A 82 -8.16 -3.99 9.90
N ILE A 83 -9.38 -3.78 9.40
CA ILE A 83 -9.73 -2.65 8.53
C ILE A 83 -10.15 -1.42 9.33
N PHE A 84 -9.61 -0.27 8.93
CA PHE A 84 -9.87 1.04 9.50
C PHE A 84 -10.29 2.03 8.41
N ILE A 85 -11.16 2.98 8.77
CA ILE A 85 -11.50 4.14 7.93
C ILE A 85 -11.09 5.41 8.66
N GLY A 86 -10.44 6.32 7.94
CA GLY A 86 -10.04 7.63 8.46
C GLY A 86 -10.33 8.78 7.53
N LYS A 87 -10.60 9.96 8.10
CA LYS A 87 -10.82 11.20 7.34
C LYS A 87 -9.47 11.82 6.97
N VAL A 88 -9.29 12.10 5.69
CA VAL A 88 -8.06 12.67 5.15
C VAL A 88 -7.87 14.11 5.65
N PRO A 89 -6.69 14.47 6.16
CA PRO A 89 -6.37 15.85 6.54
C PRO A 89 -6.49 16.81 5.35
N GLU A 90 -7.14 17.95 5.56
CA GLU A 90 -7.29 18.99 4.51
C GLU A 90 -6.12 19.98 4.56
N LYS A 91 -5.52 20.16 5.74
CA LYS A 91 -4.37 21.07 5.95
C LYS A 91 -3.17 20.31 6.50
N LYS A 92 -1.98 20.81 6.15
CA LYS A 92 -0.71 20.28 6.69
C LYS A 92 -0.73 20.33 8.21
N GLY A 93 -0.43 19.20 8.85
CA GLY A 93 -0.35 19.07 10.30
C GLY A 93 -1.69 18.78 10.99
N GLU A 94 -2.81 18.75 10.27
CA GLU A 94 -4.05 18.18 10.81
C GLU A 94 -3.87 16.68 11.06
N LYS A 95 -4.35 16.21 12.21
CA LYS A 95 -4.24 14.81 12.62
C LYS A 95 -5.14 13.93 11.75
N PHE A 96 -4.60 12.83 11.24
CA PHE A 96 -5.40 11.77 10.64
C PHE A 96 -6.17 11.05 11.75
N THR A 97 -7.50 11.11 11.69
CA THR A 97 -8.39 10.46 12.66
C THR A 97 -9.08 9.29 11.98
N TYR A 98 -9.06 8.12 12.63
CA TYR A 98 -9.55 6.87 12.07
C TYR A 98 -10.19 5.99 13.15
N LYS A 99 -11.04 5.06 12.70
CA LYS A 99 -11.72 4.06 13.53
C LYS A 99 -11.67 2.69 12.87
N MET A 100 -11.67 1.62 13.68
CA MET A 100 -11.84 0.26 13.17
C MET A 100 -13.26 0.11 12.62
N VAL A 101 -13.38 -0.52 11.46
CA VAL A 101 -14.68 -0.79 10.79
C VAL A 101 -14.82 -2.26 10.39
N SER A 102 -13.85 -3.09 10.74
CA SER A 102 -13.96 -4.55 10.69
C SER A 102 -14.45 -5.09 12.03
N THR A 103 -14.77 -6.37 12.08
CA THR A 103 -15.37 -7.04 13.25
C THR A 103 -14.42 -7.17 14.45
N GLY A 104 -13.11 -6.94 14.27
CA GLY A 104 -12.09 -7.25 15.27
C GLY A 104 -11.82 -8.75 15.42
N LYS A 105 -12.42 -9.59 14.56
CA LYS A 105 -12.38 -11.06 14.59
C LYS A 105 -11.71 -11.59 13.33
N GLY A 106 -11.03 -12.72 13.45
CA GLY A 106 -10.27 -13.32 12.36
C GLY A 106 -9.21 -12.34 11.83
N ARG A 107 -8.73 -12.60 10.62
CA ARG A 107 -7.87 -11.68 9.87
C ARG A 107 -8.66 -11.01 8.76
N THR A 108 -8.28 -9.79 8.41
CA THR A 108 -8.86 -9.05 7.29
C THR A 108 -7.79 -8.58 6.30
N THR A 109 -8.18 -8.28 5.06
CA THR A 109 -7.28 -7.71 4.05
C THR A 109 -8.06 -6.99 2.95
N CYS A 110 -7.37 -6.15 2.17
CA CYS A 110 -7.83 -5.63 0.88
C CYS A 110 -9.23 -5.01 0.91
N ALA A 111 -9.38 -3.90 1.62
CA ALA A 111 -10.65 -3.19 1.66
C ALA A 111 -10.82 -2.24 0.46
N TYR A 112 -12.05 -1.91 0.06
CA TYR A 112 -12.30 -0.95 -1.02
C TYR A 112 -13.65 -0.28 -0.87
N PHE A 113 -13.74 1.04 -1.08
CA PHE A 113 -15.02 1.76 -0.97
C PHE A 113 -15.98 1.38 -2.09
N MET A 114 -17.27 1.26 -1.76
CA MET A 114 -18.34 1.21 -2.75
C MET A 114 -18.64 2.60 -3.31
N LYS A 115 -19.12 2.66 -4.56
CA LYS A 115 -19.41 3.93 -5.25
C LYS A 115 -20.57 4.72 -4.65
N ASP A 116 -21.41 4.08 -3.85
CA ASP A 116 -22.54 4.71 -3.18
C ASP A 116 -22.14 5.64 -2.01
N GLY A 117 -20.87 5.61 -1.61
CA GLY A 117 -20.34 6.40 -0.49
C GLY A 117 -20.86 5.99 0.89
N LYS A 118 -21.51 4.83 1.00
CA LYS A 118 -22.12 4.32 2.23
C LYS A 118 -21.57 2.97 2.66
N HIS A 119 -20.99 2.22 1.73
CA HIS A 119 -20.45 0.89 2.00
C HIS A 119 -19.00 0.78 1.55
N PHE A 120 -18.35 -0.27 2.03
CA PHE A 120 -17.05 -0.73 1.56
C PHE A 120 -17.05 -2.26 1.56
N ILE A 121 -16.16 -2.85 0.76
CA ILE A 121 -15.88 -4.28 0.78
C ILE A 121 -14.56 -4.56 1.50
N TYR A 122 -14.40 -5.75 2.06
CA TYR A 122 -13.12 -6.26 2.57
C TYR A 122 -13.17 -7.78 2.68
N ALA A 123 -12.02 -8.43 2.58
CA ALA A 123 -11.92 -9.87 2.81
C ALA A 123 -11.70 -10.17 4.29
N SER A 124 -12.31 -11.23 4.82
CA SER A 124 -12.16 -11.61 6.23
C SER A 124 -12.30 -13.12 6.48
N THR A 125 -11.58 -13.62 7.50
CA THR A 125 -11.69 -15.00 7.98
C THR A 125 -12.61 -15.17 9.19
N HIS A 126 -13.39 -14.16 9.56
CA HIS A 126 -14.16 -14.15 10.83
C HIS A 126 -15.22 -15.26 10.91
N LEU A 127 -15.68 -15.81 9.78
CA LEU A 127 -16.60 -16.96 9.78
C LEU A 127 -15.88 -18.28 10.08
N SER A 128 -14.56 -18.37 9.86
CA SER A 128 -13.74 -19.54 10.20
C SER A 128 -13.27 -19.54 11.65
N GLY A 129 -13.28 -18.37 12.31
CA GLY A 129 -12.90 -18.24 13.71
C GLY A 129 -12.65 -16.78 14.12
N ASP A 130 -12.77 -16.54 15.42
CA ASP A 130 -12.53 -15.22 16.02
C ASP A 130 -11.03 -14.89 16.11
N ASP A 131 -10.16 -15.90 16.21
CA ASP A 131 -8.72 -15.74 16.37
C ASP A 131 -8.00 -15.51 15.03
N CYS A 132 -6.82 -14.89 15.10
CA CYS A 132 -5.94 -14.78 13.95
C CYS A 132 -5.54 -16.17 13.42
N PRO A 133 -5.68 -16.44 12.11
CA PRO A 133 -5.21 -17.67 11.52
C PRO A 133 -3.70 -17.88 11.77
N PRO A 134 -3.25 -19.13 11.95
CA PRO A 134 -1.87 -19.43 12.28
C PRO A 134 -0.92 -19.01 11.15
N LEU A 135 0.18 -18.38 11.51
CA LEU A 135 1.21 -18.00 10.55
C LEU A 135 1.95 -19.24 10.01
N PRO A 136 2.38 -19.23 8.73
CA PRO A 136 3.22 -20.30 8.20
C PRO A 136 4.52 -20.48 8.98
N ASP A 137 4.97 -21.73 9.10
CA ASP A 137 6.25 -22.05 9.74
C ASP A 137 7.42 -21.63 8.85
N ARG A 138 7.94 -20.41 9.09
CA ARG A 138 9.06 -19.85 8.33
C ARG A 138 10.31 -20.73 8.37
N LYS A 139 10.50 -21.58 9.39
CA LYS A 139 11.68 -22.46 9.47
C LYS A 139 11.70 -23.51 8.36
N LYS A 140 10.53 -23.93 7.86
CA LYS A 140 10.41 -24.90 6.76
C LYS A 140 10.81 -24.34 5.40
N HIS A 141 10.73 -23.02 5.23
CA HIS A 141 10.85 -22.38 3.91
C HIS A 141 12.06 -21.45 3.78
N GLY A 142 12.94 -21.41 4.80
CA GLY A 142 14.15 -20.59 4.79
C GLY A 142 13.85 -19.09 4.70
N ASN A 143 14.55 -18.40 3.80
CA ASN A 143 14.40 -16.94 3.61
C ASN A 143 13.32 -16.57 2.58
N LYS A 144 12.52 -17.53 2.10
CA LYS A 144 11.47 -17.25 1.12
C LYS A 144 10.36 -16.42 1.76
N TYR A 145 9.87 -15.44 1.02
CA TYR A 145 8.66 -14.72 1.39
C TYR A 145 7.45 -15.63 1.15
N ILE A 146 6.91 -16.21 2.23
CA ILE A 146 5.76 -17.10 2.18
C ILE A 146 4.51 -16.32 2.55
N TRP A 147 3.53 -16.37 1.65
CA TRP A 147 2.22 -15.79 1.86
C TRP A 147 1.18 -16.90 2.07
N PRO A 148 0.49 -16.92 3.22
CA PRO A 148 -0.66 -17.81 3.42
C PRO A 148 -1.91 -17.37 2.63
N LEU A 149 -2.53 -18.33 1.94
CA LEU A 149 -3.79 -18.23 1.22
C LEU A 149 -4.91 -18.88 2.05
N TYR A 150 -5.28 -18.29 3.18
CA TYR A 150 -6.25 -18.92 4.08
C TYR A 150 -7.60 -19.17 3.38
N LYS A 151 -8.04 -20.44 3.35
CA LYS A 151 -9.33 -20.87 2.76
C LYS A 151 -10.59 -20.29 3.40
N GLY A 152 -10.42 -19.66 4.56
CA GLY A 152 -11.51 -19.02 5.30
C GLY A 152 -11.82 -17.60 4.85
N TYR A 153 -11.09 -17.07 3.87
CA TYR A 153 -11.32 -15.72 3.40
C TYR A 153 -12.54 -15.68 2.50
N ASP A 154 -13.53 -14.91 2.93
CA ASP A 154 -14.63 -14.45 2.09
C ASP A 154 -14.63 -12.93 2.01
N ILE A 155 -15.21 -12.39 0.95
CA ILE A 155 -15.39 -10.94 0.76
C ILE A 155 -16.76 -10.54 1.30
N PHE A 156 -16.77 -9.52 2.15
CA PHE A 156 -17.95 -8.97 2.78
C PHE A 156 -18.12 -7.51 2.40
N MET A 157 -19.36 -7.06 2.33
CA MET A 157 -19.74 -5.66 2.24
C MET A 157 -20.27 -5.19 3.60
N ALA A 158 -19.76 -4.07 4.09
CA ALA A 158 -20.18 -3.44 5.34
C ALA A 158 -20.48 -1.95 5.15
N ASP A 159 -21.29 -1.39 6.04
CA ASP A 159 -21.49 0.05 6.13
C ASP A 159 -20.27 0.75 6.77
N LEU A 160 -20.22 2.09 6.74
CA LEU A 160 -19.08 2.85 7.29
C LEU A 160 -18.97 2.80 8.84
N ASP A 161 -19.90 2.12 9.52
CA ASP A 161 -19.86 1.84 10.95
C ASP A 161 -19.41 0.40 11.26
N GLY A 162 -19.19 -0.41 10.22
CA GLY A 162 -18.67 -1.77 10.31
C GLY A 162 -19.76 -2.84 10.42
N HIS A 163 -21.03 -2.51 10.23
CA HIS A 163 -22.08 -3.52 10.15
C HIS A 163 -22.01 -4.22 8.80
N ILE A 164 -21.76 -5.53 8.81
CA ILE A 164 -21.79 -6.36 7.61
C ILE A 164 -23.23 -6.40 7.11
N VAL A 165 -23.44 -5.93 5.87
CA VAL A 165 -24.74 -5.90 5.20
C VAL A 165 -24.91 -7.04 4.19
N LYS A 166 -23.81 -7.60 3.70
CA LYS A 166 -23.83 -8.70 2.73
C LYS A 166 -22.51 -9.48 2.75
N GLN A 167 -22.58 -10.80 2.63
CA GLN A 167 -21.45 -11.64 2.24
C GLN A 167 -21.51 -11.80 0.71
N LEU A 168 -20.40 -11.52 0.00
CA LEU A 168 -20.33 -11.51 -1.46
C LEU A 168 -19.84 -12.84 -2.03
N THR A 169 -18.84 -13.46 -1.39
CA THR A 169 -18.31 -14.77 -1.76
C THR A 169 -18.65 -15.82 -0.69
N HIS A 170 -18.66 -17.10 -1.06
CA HIS A 170 -19.09 -18.19 -0.18
C HIS A 170 -18.26 -19.47 -0.35
N SER A 171 -17.05 -19.37 -0.91
CA SER A 171 -16.26 -20.54 -1.24
C SER A 171 -15.33 -20.92 -0.08
N ASP A 172 -15.03 -22.22 0.09
CA ASP A 172 -13.99 -22.67 1.03
C ASP A 172 -12.60 -22.53 0.39
N ALA A 173 -12.30 -21.30 -0.05
CA ALA A 173 -11.08 -20.93 -0.76
C ALA A 173 -10.57 -19.56 -0.27
N TYR A 174 -9.43 -19.15 -0.79
CA TYR A 174 -8.92 -17.80 -0.53
C TYR A 174 -9.64 -16.81 -1.46
N ASP A 175 -10.71 -16.16 -1.00
CA ASP A 175 -11.38 -15.09 -1.74
C ASP A 175 -10.99 -13.72 -1.17
N ALA A 176 -10.10 -12.99 -1.85
CA ALA A 176 -9.58 -11.72 -1.37
C ALA A 176 -9.14 -10.78 -2.50
N GLU A 177 -8.44 -9.69 -2.15
CA GLU A 177 -7.83 -8.76 -3.10
C GLU A 177 -8.85 -8.07 -4.03
N GLY A 178 -10.07 -7.84 -3.51
CA GLY A 178 -11.19 -7.29 -4.26
C GLY A 178 -11.06 -5.78 -4.53
N THR A 179 -11.23 -5.37 -5.78
CA THR A 179 -11.38 -3.95 -6.18
C THR A 179 -12.58 -3.77 -7.12
N LEU A 180 -13.05 -2.54 -7.30
CA LEU A 180 -14.27 -2.26 -8.06
C LEU A 180 -14.01 -1.61 -9.41
N SER A 181 -14.91 -1.88 -10.37
CA SER A 181 -14.97 -1.14 -11.62
C SER A 181 -15.30 0.34 -11.37
N PRO A 182 -14.91 1.27 -12.27
CA PRO A 182 -15.16 2.70 -12.06
C PRO A 182 -16.64 3.07 -11.96
N ASP A 183 -17.52 2.27 -12.56
CA ASP A 183 -18.97 2.41 -12.46
C ASP A 183 -19.57 1.79 -11.18
N GLY A 184 -18.77 1.04 -10.40
CA GLY A 184 -19.15 0.40 -9.15
C GLY A 184 -20.01 -0.86 -9.32
N LYS A 185 -20.18 -1.37 -10.54
CA LYS A 185 -21.08 -2.51 -10.82
C LYS A 185 -20.40 -3.87 -10.72
N LYS A 186 -19.09 -3.91 -10.90
CA LYS A 186 -18.30 -5.15 -10.91
C LYS A 186 -17.21 -5.10 -9.87
N MET A 187 -16.92 -6.26 -9.30
CA MET A 187 -15.75 -6.50 -8.45
C MET A 187 -14.81 -7.43 -9.21
N ILE A 188 -13.52 -7.09 -9.28
CA ILE A 188 -12.46 -8.03 -9.64
C ILE A 188 -11.77 -8.48 -8.36
N TYR A 189 -11.54 -9.78 -8.20
CA TYR A 189 -10.95 -10.35 -6.99
C TYR A 189 -10.12 -11.60 -7.30
N THR A 190 -9.26 -12.00 -6.36
CA THR A 190 -8.44 -13.20 -6.44
C THR A 190 -9.14 -14.35 -5.71
N SER A 191 -9.20 -15.53 -6.34
CA SER A 191 -9.75 -16.74 -5.74
C SER A 191 -8.88 -17.96 -6.01
N THR A 192 -8.84 -18.88 -5.05
CA THR A 192 -8.27 -20.24 -5.23
C THR A 192 -9.31 -21.33 -5.47
N LYS A 193 -10.58 -20.97 -5.69
CA LYS A 193 -11.70 -21.94 -5.73
C LYS A 193 -11.61 -22.99 -6.83
N ASP A 194 -10.92 -22.69 -7.93
CA ASP A 194 -10.70 -23.62 -9.05
C ASP A 194 -9.32 -24.30 -9.02
N GLY A 195 -8.63 -24.26 -7.88
CA GLY A 195 -7.39 -25.00 -7.63
C GLY A 195 -6.10 -24.30 -8.06
N ASP A 196 -6.18 -23.09 -8.62
CA ASP A 196 -5.06 -22.19 -8.87
C ASP A 196 -5.41 -20.76 -8.42
N ILE A 197 -4.43 -19.86 -8.31
CA ILE A 197 -4.64 -18.51 -7.80
C ILE A 197 -4.99 -17.59 -8.98
N ASP A 198 -6.29 -17.42 -9.24
CA ASP A 198 -6.78 -16.72 -10.43
C ASP A 198 -7.64 -15.50 -10.11
N LEU A 199 -7.83 -14.65 -11.13
CA LEU A 199 -8.73 -13.51 -11.09
C LEU A 199 -10.14 -13.90 -11.53
N TYR A 200 -11.12 -13.34 -10.85
CA TYR A 200 -12.54 -13.46 -11.15
C TYR A 200 -13.17 -12.08 -11.17
N ILE A 201 -14.15 -11.89 -12.05
CA ILE A 201 -15.02 -10.72 -12.05
C ILE A 201 -16.43 -11.16 -11.62
N MET A 202 -16.96 -10.50 -10.60
CA MET A 202 -18.33 -10.65 -10.12
C MET A 202 -19.15 -9.41 -10.49
N ASP A 203 -20.36 -9.63 -11.02
CA ASP A 203 -21.40 -8.61 -11.11
C ASP A 203 -22.07 -8.46 -9.73
N LEU A 204 -22.02 -7.27 -9.14
CA LEU A 204 -22.42 -7.05 -7.73
C LEU A 204 -23.94 -7.06 -7.51
N GLU A 205 -24.71 -6.81 -8.56
CA GLU A 205 -26.17 -6.84 -8.51
C GLU A 205 -26.69 -8.28 -8.55
N THR A 206 -26.18 -9.06 -9.51
CA THR A 206 -26.67 -10.42 -9.78
C THR A 206 -25.90 -11.51 -9.04
N GLY A 207 -24.67 -11.23 -8.60
CA GLY A 207 -23.74 -12.23 -8.08
C GLY A 207 -23.13 -13.13 -9.16
N ALA A 208 -23.37 -12.85 -10.45
CA ALA A 208 -22.82 -13.65 -11.54
C ALA A 208 -21.31 -13.48 -11.64
N GLU A 209 -20.59 -14.60 -11.77
CA GLU A 209 -19.12 -14.63 -11.76
C GLU A 209 -18.54 -15.14 -13.08
N LYS A 210 -17.38 -14.61 -13.46
CA LYS A 210 -16.58 -15.07 -14.59
C LYS A 210 -15.11 -15.15 -14.18
N ARG A 211 -14.48 -16.32 -14.40
CA ARG A 211 -13.02 -16.47 -14.30
C ARG A 211 -12.31 -15.73 -15.44
N ILE A 212 -11.30 -14.95 -15.11
CA ILE A 212 -10.58 -14.05 -16.03
C ILE A 212 -9.19 -14.60 -16.39
N THR A 213 -8.48 -15.18 -15.43
CA THR A 213 -7.19 -15.83 -15.67
C THR A 213 -7.28 -17.33 -15.43
N ASN A 214 -6.41 -18.09 -16.08
CA ASN A 214 -6.35 -19.55 -15.97
C ASN A 214 -4.96 -20.11 -16.30
N THR A 215 -3.93 -19.26 -16.22
CA THR A 215 -2.56 -19.65 -16.56
C THR A 215 -1.83 -19.94 -15.26
N LEU A 216 -1.25 -21.14 -15.16
CA LEU A 216 -0.57 -21.63 -13.95
C LEU A 216 0.33 -20.55 -13.31
N GLY A 217 0.04 -20.23 -12.05
CA GLY A 217 0.85 -19.32 -11.25
C GLY A 217 0.01 -18.43 -10.33
N TYR A 218 0.64 -17.39 -9.78
CA TYR A 218 -0.09 -16.40 -8.99
C TYR A 218 -0.66 -15.33 -9.91
N ASP A 219 -1.96 -15.05 -9.83
CA ASP A 219 -2.60 -13.85 -10.34
C ASP A 219 -3.34 -13.12 -9.20
N GLY A 220 -2.91 -11.89 -8.88
CA GLY A 220 -3.61 -11.15 -7.81
C GLY A 220 -3.39 -9.65 -7.74
N GLY A 221 -4.13 -9.03 -6.81
CA GLY A 221 -4.16 -7.60 -6.58
C GLY A 221 -4.54 -6.81 -7.83
N ALA A 222 -5.62 -7.23 -8.48
CA ALA A 222 -6.04 -6.66 -9.76
C ALA A 222 -6.88 -5.39 -9.61
N TRP A 223 -6.80 -4.51 -10.59
CA TRP A 223 -7.49 -3.23 -10.64
C TRP A 223 -8.08 -2.97 -12.02
N PHE A 224 -9.21 -2.27 -12.08
CA PHE A 224 -9.70 -1.67 -13.33
C PHE A 224 -8.97 -0.35 -13.63
N SER A 225 -8.81 -0.01 -14.90
CA SER A 225 -8.43 1.34 -15.32
C SER A 225 -9.51 2.36 -14.96
N PRO A 226 -9.17 3.65 -14.70
CA PRO A 226 -10.17 4.67 -14.39
C PRO A 226 -11.26 4.85 -15.47
N ASP A 227 -10.94 4.57 -16.74
CA ASP A 227 -11.90 4.57 -17.84
C ASP A 227 -12.70 3.25 -18.01
N GLY A 228 -12.38 2.24 -17.20
CA GLY A 228 -13.08 0.95 -17.11
C GLY A 228 -12.80 -0.02 -18.26
N LYS A 229 -11.87 0.31 -19.17
CA LYS A 229 -11.61 -0.50 -20.37
C LYS A 229 -10.60 -1.61 -20.17
N LYS A 230 -9.72 -1.48 -19.18
CA LYS A 230 -8.62 -2.41 -18.95
C LYS A 230 -8.59 -2.88 -17.51
N ILE A 231 -7.88 -3.98 -17.30
CA ILE A 231 -7.46 -4.46 -15.99
C ILE A 231 -5.94 -4.54 -15.94
N ILE A 232 -5.41 -4.42 -14.72
CA ILE A 232 -3.99 -4.55 -14.41
C ILE A 232 -3.84 -5.42 -13.17
N TRP A 233 -2.81 -6.25 -13.12
CA TRP A 233 -2.52 -7.08 -11.95
C TRP A 233 -1.04 -7.43 -11.89
N ARG A 234 -0.63 -8.05 -10.78
CA ARG A 234 0.70 -8.67 -10.68
C ARG A 234 0.58 -10.17 -10.83
N ALA A 235 1.57 -10.76 -11.46
CA ALA A 235 1.57 -12.18 -11.73
C ALA A 235 2.95 -12.80 -11.58
N SER A 236 3.01 -14.02 -11.04
CA SER A 236 4.19 -14.87 -11.13
C SER A 236 3.89 -16.11 -11.95
N ARG A 237 4.88 -16.56 -12.73
CA ARG A 237 4.75 -17.71 -13.62
C ARG A 237 5.92 -18.66 -13.39
N PRO A 238 5.72 -19.85 -12.80
CA PRO A 238 6.77 -20.86 -12.75
C PRO A 238 7.11 -21.33 -14.18
N LYS A 239 8.40 -21.37 -14.52
CA LYS A 239 8.91 -21.64 -15.88
C LYS A 239 9.55 -23.02 -16.00
N THR A 240 10.14 -23.53 -14.92
CA THR A 240 10.80 -24.84 -14.91
C THR A 240 9.93 -25.92 -14.26
N PRO A 241 10.12 -27.21 -14.57
CA PRO A 241 9.44 -28.30 -13.87
C PRO A 241 9.62 -28.26 -12.34
N GLU A 242 10.80 -27.84 -11.88
CA GLU A 242 11.12 -27.69 -10.46
C GLU A 242 10.32 -26.55 -9.83
N GLU A 243 10.25 -25.40 -10.47
CA GLU A 243 9.44 -24.26 -10.03
C GLU A 243 7.94 -24.60 -10.03
N VAL A 244 7.46 -25.32 -11.04
CA VAL A 244 6.07 -25.78 -11.12
C VAL A 244 5.76 -26.74 -9.97
N LYS A 245 6.67 -27.67 -9.68
CA LYS A 245 6.51 -28.59 -8.56
C LYS A 245 6.47 -27.84 -7.23
N GLU A 246 7.43 -26.95 -7.00
CA GLU A 246 7.49 -26.15 -5.77
C GLU A 246 6.22 -25.32 -5.58
N TYR A 247 5.77 -24.64 -6.64
CA TYR A 247 4.54 -23.86 -6.63
C TYR A 247 3.33 -24.70 -6.23
N LYS A 248 3.16 -25.89 -6.84
CA LYS A 248 2.05 -26.80 -6.53
C LYS A 248 2.13 -27.39 -5.13
N ASP A 249 3.35 -27.73 -4.66
CA ASP A 249 3.55 -28.22 -3.30
C ASP A 249 3.11 -27.16 -2.29
N LEU A 250 3.56 -25.90 -2.45
CA LEU A 250 3.12 -24.78 -1.60
C LEU A 250 1.61 -24.56 -1.68
N LEU A 251 1.03 -24.54 -2.88
CA LEU A 251 -0.39 -24.31 -3.06
C LEU A 251 -1.24 -25.40 -2.39
N SER A 252 -0.77 -26.65 -2.37
CA SER A 252 -1.44 -27.74 -1.66
C SER A 252 -1.50 -27.54 -0.14
N GLU A 253 -0.59 -26.74 0.41
CA GLU A 253 -0.56 -26.30 1.81
C GLU A 253 -1.26 -24.93 2.01
N ASN A 254 -1.91 -24.40 0.98
CA ASN A 254 -2.49 -23.05 0.94
C ASN A 254 -1.46 -21.94 1.13
N LEU A 255 -0.30 -22.09 0.50
CA LEU A 255 0.81 -21.14 0.54
C LEU A 255 1.22 -20.74 -0.87
N VAL A 256 1.84 -19.57 -0.98
CA VAL A 256 2.53 -19.15 -2.21
C VAL A 256 3.81 -18.40 -1.86
N ALA A 257 4.82 -18.48 -2.72
CA ALA A 257 6.09 -17.79 -2.58
C ALA A 257 6.43 -16.98 -3.85
N PRO A 258 5.67 -15.93 -4.19
CA PRO A 258 5.85 -15.25 -5.46
C PRO A 258 7.07 -14.33 -5.39
N THR A 259 8.19 -14.74 -6.01
CA THR A 259 9.44 -13.97 -6.02
C THR A 259 9.62 -13.14 -7.29
N GLU A 260 9.33 -13.72 -8.45
CA GLU A 260 9.30 -13.02 -9.74
C GLU A 260 7.86 -12.59 -10.04
N MET A 261 7.48 -11.40 -9.56
CA MET A 261 6.17 -10.82 -9.85
C MET A 261 6.31 -9.75 -10.92
N GLU A 262 5.58 -9.90 -12.01
CA GLU A 262 5.58 -8.95 -13.13
C GLU A 262 4.20 -8.33 -13.26
N VAL A 263 4.14 -7.14 -13.83
CA VAL A 263 2.89 -6.42 -14.09
C VAL A 263 2.31 -6.88 -15.41
N PHE A 264 1.02 -7.20 -15.41
CA PHE A 264 0.26 -7.60 -16.60
C PHE A 264 -0.95 -6.68 -16.78
N VAL A 265 -1.37 -6.52 -18.04
CA VAL A 265 -2.59 -5.81 -18.42
C VAL A 265 -3.42 -6.64 -19.38
N ALA A 266 -4.73 -6.38 -19.42
CA ALA A 266 -5.66 -6.95 -20.39
C ALA A 266 -6.83 -6.00 -20.61
N ASN A 267 -7.66 -6.26 -21.61
CA ASN A 267 -9.00 -5.68 -21.68
C ASN A 267 -9.82 -6.11 -20.46
N ALA A 268 -10.79 -5.30 -20.05
CA ALA A 268 -11.60 -5.54 -18.85
C ALA A 268 -12.44 -6.84 -18.91
N ASP A 269 -12.59 -7.46 -20.08
CA ASP A 269 -13.24 -8.76 -20.25
C ASP A 269 -12.27 -9.96 -20.13
N GLY A 270 -10.97 -9.71 -19.96
CA GLY A 270 -9.89 -10.69 -19.87
C GLY A 270 -9.17 -10.96 -21.20
N SER A 271 -9.59 -10.37 -22.31
CA SER A 271 -8.93 -10.54 -23.61
C SER A 271 -7.65 -9.69 -23.75
N ASP A 272 -6.80 -10.03 -24.70
CA ASP A 272 -5.57 -9.27 -25.02
C ASP A 272 -4.60 -9.12 -23.83
N VAL A 273 -4.35 -10.24 -23.13
CA VAL A 273 -3.41 -10.29 -22.02
C VAL A 273 -1.99 -9.97 -22.53
N ARG A 274 -1.34 -9.01 -21.88
CA ARG A 274 0.03 -8.61 -22.16
C ARG A 274 0.83 -8.39 -20.88
N GLN A 275 2.04 -8.93 -20.85
CA GLN A 275 3.02 -8.62 -19.81
C GLN A 275 3.65 -7.25 -20.08
N VAL A 276 3.71 -6.39 -19.06
CA VAL A 276 4.26 -5.02 -19.13
C VAL A 276 5.71 -4.97 -18.66
N THR A 277 6.02 -5.63 -17.54
CA THR A 277 7.37 -5.64 -16.97
C THR A 277 8.06 -6.98 -17.19
N HIS A 278 9.39 -6.95 -17.32
CA HIS A 278 10.23 -8.13 -17.55
C HIS A 278 11.52 -8.04 -16.74
N PHE A 279 11.40 -7.75 -15.44
CA PHE A 279 12.55 -7.39 -14.61
C PHE A 279 13.15 -8.56 -13.80
N GLY A 280 12.46 -9.70 -13.70
CA GLY A 280 12.91 -10.87 -12.94
C GLY A 280 13.04 -10.60 -11.45
N GLN A 281 12.22 -9.68 -10.94
CA GLN A 281 12.21 -9.18 -9.57
C GLN A 281 10.76 -8.96 -9.12
N ALA A 282 10.55 -8.44 -7.91
CA ALA A 282 9.19 -8.17 -7.42
C ALA A 282 8.71 -6.81 -7.93
N ASN A 283 7.70 -6.83 -8.81
CA ASN A 283 6.96 -5.67 -9.28
C ASN A 283 5.53 -5.79 -8.76
N TRP A 284 5.22 -4.96 -7.78
CA TRP A 284 4.11 -5.15 -6.86
C TRP A 284 3.18 -3.94 -6.82
N ALA A 285 1.95 -4.16 -6.32
CA ALA A 285 0.85 -3.22 -6.19
C ALA A 285 0.69 -2.27 -7.40
N PRO A 286 0.55 -2.80 -8.63
CA PRO A 286 0.36 -1.96 -9.78
C PRO A 286 -1.03 -1.31 -9.76
N SER A 287 -1.10 -0.04 -10.13
CA SER A 287 -2.36 0.66 -10.37
C SER A 287 -2.22 1.58 -11.58
N PHE A 288 -3.34 1.80 -12.28
CA PHE A 288 -3.39 2.80 -13.34
C PHE A 288 -3.34 4.20 -12.73
N MET A 289 -2.62 5.09 -13.40
CA MET A 289 -2.66 6.53 -13.13
C MET A 289 -3.99 7.13 -13.61
N PRO A 290 -4.38 8.33 -13.12
CA PRO A 290 -5.67 8.95 -13.45
C PRO A 290 -5.95 9.13 -14.95
N ASP A 291 -4.91 9.15 -15.79
CA ASP A 291 -5.04 9.27 -17.24
C ASP A 291 -5.37 7.95 -17.96
N SER A 292 -5.45 6.83 -17.24
CA SER A 292 -5.68 5.48 -17.78
C SER A 292 -4.63 4.99 -18.79
N LYS A 293 -3.45 5.63 -18.85
CA LYS A 293 -2.39 5.32 -19.82
C LYS A 293 -1.08 4.93 -19.16
N HIS A 294 -0.76 5.56 -18.05
CA HIS A 294 0.43 5.26 -17.28
C HIS A 294 0.09 4.36 -16.10
N ILE A 295 1.08 3.59 -15.67
CA ILE A 295 0.99 2.66 -14.55
C ILE A 295 1.95 3.15 -13.48
N ILE A 296 1.54 3.11 -12.22
CA ILE A 296 2.41 3.26 -11.06
C ILE A 296 2.48 1.92 -10.31
N PHE A 297 3.66 1.54 -9.83
CA PHE A 297 3.88 0.28 -9.13
C PHE A 297 5.09 0.39 -8.19
N ALA A 298 5.16 -0.52 -7.22
CA ALA A 298 6.29 -0.67 -6.33
C ALA A 298 7.26 -1.71 -6.92
N SER A 299 8.57 -1.46 -6.85
CA SER A 299 9.53 -2.44 -7.33
C SER A 299 10.87 -2.38 -6.59
N ASN A 300 11.52 -3.54 -6.54
CA ASN A 300 12.89 -3.71 -6.10
C ASN A 300 13.84 -4.04 -7.28
N TYR A 301 13.43 -3.82 -8.54
CA TYR A 301 14.15 -4.34 -9.71
C TYR A 301 15.60 -3.88 -9.86
N GLU A 302 15.95 -2.72 -9.32
CA GLU A 302 17.33 -2.20 -9.33
C GLU A 302 18.25 -2.93 -8.32
N TYR A 303 17.69 -3.81 -7.47
CA TYR A 303 18.38 -4.34 -6.29
C TYR A 303 18.37 -5.87 -6.27
N LYS A 304 19.54 -6.47 -6.54
CA LYS A 304 19.72 -7.93 -6.55
C LYS A 304 19.32 -8.65 -5.26
N ARG A 305 19.35 -7.96 -4.11
CA ARG A 305 18.98 -8.52 -2.81
C ARG A 305 17.46 -8.47 -2.52
N GLY A 306 16.66 -7.94 -3.45
CA GLY A 306 15.21 -7.84 -3.29
C GLY A 306 14.73 -6.70 -2.39
N PHE A 307 15.61 -5.75 -2.06
CA PHE A 307 15.31 -4.58 -1.24
C PHE A 307 16.35 -3.47 -1.49
N PRO A 308 16.02 -2.17 -1.44
CA PRO A 308 14.73 -1.53 -1.10
C PRO A 308 13.63 -1.65 -2.16
N PHE A 309 12.41 -1.29 -1.78
CA PHE A 309 11.28 -1.07 -2.70
C PHE A 309 11.07 0.43 -2.90
N ASN A 310 10.93 0.83 -4.17
CA ASN A 310 10.62 2.19 -4.55
C ASN A 310 9.41 2.21 -5.50
N LEU A 311 8.78 3.37 -5.64
CA LEU A 311 7.71 3.60 -6.59
C LEU A 311 8.28 3.96 -7.96
N TYR A 312 7.69 3.39 -9.01
CA TYR A 312 8.03 3.68 -10.40
C TYR A 312 6.76 3.91 -11.20
N THR A 313 6.86 4.75 -12.23
CA THR A 313 5.86 4.83 -13.30
C THR A 313 6.40 4.23 -14.57
N ILE A 314 5.52 3.69 -15.40
CA ILE A 314 5.84 3.11 -16.71
C ILE A 314 4.68 3.33 -17.67
N ASN A 315 4.97 3.41 -18.97
CA ASN A 315 3.95 3.37 -20.00
C ASN A 315 3.33 1.97 -20.04
N GLU A 316 2.08 1.89 -20.47
CA GLU A 316 1.42 0.59 -20.60
C GLU A 316 2.24 -0.37 -21.50
N ASP A 317 2.89 0.12 -22.55
CA ASP A 317 3.73 -0.68 -23.46
C ASP A 317 5.07 -1.17 -22.86
N GLY A 318 5.36 -0.84 -21.59
CA GLY A 318 6.60 -1.20 -20.91
C GLY A 318 7.75 -0.21 -21.13
N SER A 319 7.56 0.85 -21.91
CA SER A 319 8.55 1.90 -22.12
C SER A 319 8.47 3.02 -21.07
N GLY A 320 9.44 3.93 -21.09
CA GLY A 320 9.34 5.18 -20.32
C GLY A 320 9.37 5.03 -18.80
N ILE A 321 10.04 3.99 -18.27
CA ILE A 321 10.14 3.78 -16.82
C ILE A 321 10.80 4.98 -16.12
N GLN A 322 10.19 5.45 -15.04
CA GLN A 322 10.69 6.54 -14.21
C GLN A 322 10.59 6.17 -12.73
N LYS A 323 11.66 6.44 -11.98
CA LYS A 323 11.68 6.25 -10.52
C LYS A 323 11.09 7.47 -9.82
N ILE A 324 10.05 7.26 -9.03
CA ILE A 324 9.27 8.31 -8.36
C ILE A 324 9.73 8.51 -6.93
N SER A 325 9.91 7.43 -6.17
CA SER A 325 10.42 7.50 -4.80
C SER A 325 11.85 6.99 -4.70
N ARG A 326 12.61 7.46 -3.70
CA ARG A 326 14.05 7.19 -3.58
C ARG A 326 14.49 6.86 -2.16
N ASP A 327 13.56 6.37 -1.34
CA ASP A 327 13.89 5.90 -0.01
C ASP A 327 14.77 4.62 -0.10
N LYS A 328 15.62 4.43 0.93
CA LYS A 328 16.35 3.18 1.16
C LYS A 328 15.51 2.16 1.94
N GLY A 329 14.24 2.47 2.18
CA GLY A 329 13.26 1.65 2.85
C GLY A 329 12.31 0.93 1.89
N PHE A 330 11.03 0.99 2.21
CA PHE A 330 9.95 0.28 1.56
C PHE A 330 8.85 1.25 1.21
N ASP A 331 8.77 1.66 -0.05
CA ASP A 331 7.62 2.39 -0.58
C ASP A 331 6.76 1.47 -1.44
N ALA A 332 5.48 1.30 -1.07
CA ALA A 332 4.57 0.41 -1.79
C ALA A 332 3.09 0.82 -1.69
N PHE A 333 2.22 0.07 -2.37
CA PHE A 333 0.78 0.28 -2.42
C PHE A 333 0.36 1.70 -2.85
N PRO A 334 0.88 2.22 -3.98
CA PRO A 334 0.52 3.55 -4.45
C PRO A 334 -0.93 3.61 -4.97
N MET A 335 -1.68 4.62 -4.53
CA MET A 335 -2.98 4.96 -5.11
C MET A 335 -3.17 6.48 -5.22
N PHE A 336 -3.57 6.94 -6.40
CA PHE A 336 -3.98 8.33 -6.61
C PHE A 336 -5.37 8.61 -6.05
N SER A 337 -5.59 9.83 -5.55
CA SER A 337 -6.94 10.31 -5.23
C SER A 337 -7.80 10.39 -6.50
N PRO A 338 -9.15 10.35 -6.38
CA PRO A 338 -10.04 10.40 -7.54
C PRO A 338 -9.84 11.62 -8.45
N ASP A 339 -9.41 12.75 -7.89
CA ASP A 339 -9.09 13.98 -8.63
C ASP A 339 -7.66 14.01 -9.21
N GLY A 340 -6.86 12.98 -8.94
CA GLY A 340 -5.46 12.84 -9.39
C GLY A 340 -4.46 13.78 -8.72
N LYS A 341 -4.86 14.56 -7.71
CA LYS A 341 -4.00 15.60 -7.11
C LYS A 341 -3.18 15.12 -5.91
N LYS A 342 -3.56 13.99 -5.31
CA LYS A 342 -2.88 13.39 -4.17
C LYS A 342 -2.53 11.94 -4.48
N ILE A 343 -1.52 11.43 -3.79
CA ILE A 343 -1.15 10.02 -3.78
C ILE A 343 -1.01 9.58 -2.33
N VAL A 344 -1.47 8.37 -2.03
CA VAL A 344 -1.21 7.66 -0.77
C VAL A 344 -0.36 6.43 -1.09
N PHE A 345 0.56 6.09 -0.19
CA PHE A 345 1.41 4.91 -0.29
C PHE A 345 1.90 4.54 1.12
N SER A 346 2.22 3.26 1.32
CA SER A 346 2.88 2.78 2.53
C SER A 346 4.36 3.09 2.47
N SER A 347 4.93 3.56 3.57
CA SER A 347 6.35 3.88 3.67
C SER A 347 6.88 3.69 5.09
N ASN A 348 8.16 3.33 5.20
CA ASN A 348 8.93 3.34 6.45
C ASN A 348 10.03 4.42 6.45
N ARG A 349 9.85 5.50 5.66
CA ARG A 349 10.75 6.67 5.55
C ARG A 349 10.82 7.58 6.79
N ASN A 350 10.34 7.12 7.95
CA ASN A 350 10.01 7.95 9.11
C ASN A 350 11.04 7.96 10.24
#